data_AF-A0A3D3H1E3-F1
#
_entry.id   AF-A0A3D3H1E3-F1
#
_cell.length_a   1.000
_cell.length_b   1.000
_cell.length_c   1.000
_cell.angle_alpha   90.00
_cell.angle_beta   90.00
_cell.angle_gamma   90.00
#
_symmetry.space_group_name_H-M   'P 1'
#
loop_
_entity.id
_entity.type
_entity.pdbx_description
1 polymer ?
#
loop_
_entity_poly.entity_id
_entity_poly.type
_entity_poly.pdbx_seq_one_letter_code
_entity_poly.pdbx_strand_id
1 'polypeptide(L)' 'MDRKSVTEILSPDAKGIARAAKILREGGLVAVPTETVYGLAARADSDGAVARIYDAKGRPGFNPLIVHVAELGEAG' A
#
# COMPACT_ATOMS: atom_id res chain seq x y z
N MET A 1 -21.44 -4.37 13.06
CA MET A 1 -21.71 -4.85 11.67
C MET A 1 -20.38 -5.08 11.01
N ASP A 2 -19.80 -6.24 11.28
CA ASP A 2 -18.47 -6.65 10.85
C ASP A 2 -18.42 -6.86 9.34
N ARG A 3 -17.95 -5.86 8.59
CA ARG A 3 -17.33 -6.15 7.29
C ARG A 3 -16.01 -6.84 7.59
N LYS A 4 -16.04 -8.17 7.74
CA LYS A 4 -14.84 -8.98 7.53
C LYS A 4 -14.23 -8.51 6.22
N SER A 5 -13.08 -7.87 6.32
CA SER A 5 -12.26 -7.40 5.21
C SER A 5 -11.86 -8.60 4.38
N VAL A 6 -12.69 -8.97 3.40
CA VAL A 6 -12.32 -9.96 2.40
C VAL A 6 -11.23 -9.30 1.56
N THR A 7 -10.02 -9.84 1.63
CA THR A 7 -8.91 -9.42 0.76
C THR A 7 -9.31 -9.67 -0.69
N GLU A 8 -9.32 -8.62 -1.51
CA GLU A 8 -9.56 -8.69 -2.95
C GLU A 8 -8.27 -9.15 -3.65
N ILE A 9 -8.30 -10.29 -4.35
CA ILE A 9 -7.18 -10.76 -5.17
C ILE A 9 -7.32 -10.15 -6.57
N LEU A 10 -6.29 -9.43 -6.99
CA LEU A 10 -6.25 -8.74 -8.27
C LEU A 10 -5.29 -9.47 -9.22
N SER A 11 -5.71 -9.64 -10.48
CA SER A 11 -4.83 -10.12 -11.54
C SER A 11 -3.71 -9.11 -11.80
N PRO A 12 -2.48 -9.55 -12.14
CA PRO A 12 -1.38 -8.65 -12.49
C PRO A 12 -1.49 -8.12 -13.93
N ASP A 13 -2.69 -7.65 -14.31
CA ASP A 13 -2.99 -7.05 -15.60
C ASP A 13 -3.31 -5.55 -15.45
N ALA A 14 -3.54 -4.86 -16.57
CA ALA A 14 -3.84 -3.42 -16.55
C ALA A 14 -5.08 -3.08 -15.69
N LYS A 15 -6.08 -3.98 -15.61
CA LYS A 15 -7.30 -3.74 -14.82
C LYS A 15 -7.02 -3.90 -13.34
N GLY A 16 -6.28 -4.95 -12.95
CA GLY A 16 -5.87 -5.17 -11.57
C GLY A 16 -4.94 -4.07 -11.07
N ILE A 17 -3.99 -3.61 -11.89
CA ILE A 17 -3.13 -2.46 -11.58
C ILE A 17 -3.98 -1.19 -11.39
N ALA A 18 -4.93 -0.91 -12.29
CA ALA A 18 -5.83 0.24 -12.16
C ALA A 18 -6.69 0.17 -10.89
N ARG A 19 -7.15 -1.03 -10.52
CA ARG A 19 -7.91 -1.29 -9.29
C ARG A 19 -7.06 -1.09 -8.04
N ALA A 20 -5.84 -1.62 -8.01
CA ALA A 20 -4.87 -1.40 -6.94
C ALA A 20 -4.55 0.10 -6.76
N ALA A 21 -4.29 0.82 -7.85
CA ALA A 21 -4.05 2.26 -7.81
C ALA A 21 -5.25 3.04 -7.25
N LYS A 22 -6.48 2.62 -7.57
CA LYS A 22 -7.69 3.21 -6.99
C LYS A 22 -7.77 2.97 -5.47
N ILE A 23 -7.49 1.75 -5.02
CA ILE A 23 -7.47 1.41 -3.58
C ILE A 23 -6.47 2.30 -2.84
N LEU A 24 -5.26 2.46 -3.38
CA LEU A 24 -4.25 3.35 -2.78
C LEU A 24 -4.73 4.82 -2.74
N ARG A 25 -5.32 5.32 -3.83
CA ARG A 25 -5.88 6.69 -3.88
C ARG A 25 -7.00 6.92 -2.86
N GLU A 26 -7.76 5.90 -2.51
CA GLU A 26 -8.82 5.93 -1.49
C GLU A 26 -8.27 5.73 -0.06
N GLY A 27 -6.94 5.67 0.11
CA GLY A 27 -6.28 5.47 1.42
C GLY A 27 -6.29 4.02 1.90
N GLY A 28 -6.63 3.08 1.03
CA GLY A 28 -6.54 1.64 1.29
C GLY A 28 -5.11 1.11 1.23
N LEU A 29 -4.95 -0.17 1.55
CA LEU A 29 -3.67 -0.87 1.52
C LEU A 29 -3.67 -1.90 0.39
N VAL A 30 -2.51 -2.09 -0.24
CA VAL A 30 -2.33 -3.11 -1.29
C VAL A 30 -1.09 -3.94 -0.96
N ALA A 31 -1.23 -5.26 -0.93
CA ALA A 31 -0.08 -6.16 -0.89
C ALA A 31 0.50 -6.29 -2.31
N VAL A 32 1.80 -6.07 -2.45
CA VAL A 32 2.49 -6.05 -3.74
C VAL A 32 3.57 -7.13 -3.75
N PRO A 33 3.63 -8.01 -4.76
CA PRO A 33 4.71 -8.96 -4.88
C PRO A 33 6.02 -8.22 -5.23
N THR A 34 7.13 -8.64 -4.63
CA THR A 34 8.49 -8.29 -5.08
C THR A 34 9.29 -9.57 -5.30
N GLU A 35 10.52 -9.45 -5.81
CA GLU A 35 11.42 -10.59 -6.00
C GLU A 35 11.67 -11.38 -4.69
N THR A 36 11.76 -10.68 -3.55
CA THR A 36 12.20 -11.28 -2.28
C THR A 36 11.06 -11.51 -1.29
N VAL A 37 10.15 -10.55 -1.14
CA VAL A 37 9.05 -10.60 -0.15
C VAL A 37 7.83 -9.83 -0.63
N TYR A 38 6.66 -10.06 -0.02
CA TYR A 38 5.52 -9.18 -0.25
C TYR A 38 5.69 -7.86 0.51
N GLY A 39 5.55 -6.75 -0.21
CA GLY A 39 5.40 -5.42 0.36
C GLY A 39 3.94 -5.13 0.71
N LEU A 40 3.72 -4.26 1.68
CA LEU A 40 2.41 -3.65 1.92
C LEU A 40 2.52 -2.17 1.60
N ALA A 41 1.82 -1.74 0.55
CA ALA A 41 1.85 -0.40 0.02
C ALA A 41 0.64 0.42 0.51
N ALA A 42 0.87 1.71 0.68
CA ALA A 42 -0.09 2.75 0.97
C ALA A 42 0.43 4.05 0.35
N ARG A 43 -0.38 5.11 0.37
CA ARG A 43 0.07 6.43 -0.04
C ARG A 43 1.08 7.00 0.96
N ALA A 44 2.27 7.34 0.48
CA ALA A 44 3.34 7.91 1.28
C ALA A 44 3.05 9.37 1.71
N ASP A 45 2.27 10.09 0.91
CA ASP A 45 1.89 11.49 1.13
C ASP A 45 0.58 11.65 1.94
N SER A 46 0.12 10.57 2.58
CA SER A 46 -1.08 10.58 3.41
C SER A 46 -0.79 9.97 4.77
N ASP A 47 -0.71 10.81 5.80
CA ASP A 47 -0.48 10.40 7.19
C ASP A 47 -1.45 9.30 7.64
N GLY A 48 -2.73 9.42 7.24
CA GLY A 48 -3.75 8.42 7.55
C GLY A 48 -3.52 7.07 6.87
N ALA A 49 -2.99 7.05 5.64
CA ALA A 49 -2.65 5.81 4.94
C ALA A 49 -1.36 5.19 5.49
N VAL A 50 -0.39 6.01 5.88
CA VAL A 50 0.85 5.59 6.56
C VAL A 50 0.53 4.97 7.93
N ALA A 51 -0.32 5.59 8.73
CA ALA A 51 -0.76 5.04 10.02
C ALA A 51 -1.35 3.64 9.87
N ARG A 52 -2.18 3.42 8.84
CA ARG A 52 -2.75 2.09 8.53
C ARG A 52 -1.69 1.03 8.22
N ILE A 53 -0.54 1.38 7.62
CA ILE A 53 0.57 0.42 7.46
C ILE A 53 1.13 -0.01 8.81
N TYR A 54 1.36 0.94 9.71
CA TYR A 54 1.90 0.64 11.04
C TYR A 54 0.94 -0.24 11.84
N ASP A 55 -0.35 0.13 11.85
CA ASP A 55 -1.41 -0.63 12.51
C ASP A 55 -1.51 -2.05 11.95
N ALA A 56 -1.55 -2.20 10.62
CA ALA A 56 -1.68 -3.51 9.97
C ALA A 56 -0.47 -4.42 10.20
N LYS A 57 0.74 -3.87 10.32
CA LYS A 57 1.96 -4.64 10.56
C LYS A 57 2.25 -4.86 12.06
N GLY A 58 1.52 -4.19 12.96
CA GLY A 58 1.85 -4.15 14.39
C GLY A 58 3.27 -3.61 14.65
N ARG A 59 3.80 -2.77 13.76
CA ARG A 59 5.18 -2.25 13.86
C ARG A 59 5.18 -0.97 14.69
N PRO A 60 6.17 -0.77 15.57
CA PRO A 60 6.35 0.52 16.23
C PRO A 60 6.47 1.66 15.21
N GLY A 61 5.74 2.75 15.42
CA GLY A 61 5.63 3.87 14.49
C GLY A 61 6.95 4.60 14.17
N PHE A 62 8.02 4.34 14.92
CA PHE A 62 9.33 4.93 14.71
C PHE A 62 10.19 4.21 13.66
N ASN A 63 9.76 3.04 13.17
CA ASN A 63 10.50 2.33 12.13
C ASN A 63 10.25 2.99 10.76
N PRO A 64 11.29 3.43 10.04
CA PRO A 64 11.10 4.09 8.75
C PRO A 64 10.47 3.15 7.71
N LEU A 65 9.67 3.72 6.82
CA LEU A 65 9.11 3.05 5.65
C LEU A 65 9.88 3.43 4.39
N ILE A 66 9.93 2.53 3.42
CA ILE A 66 10.56 2.77 2.12
C ILE A 66 9.51 3.40 1.19
N VAL A 67 9.79 4.61 0.69
CA VAL A 67 8.98 5.25 -0.34
C VAL A 67 9.44 4.76 -1.72
N HIS A 68 8.50 4.28 -2.52
CA HIS A 68 8.75 3.90 -3.92
C HIS A 68 8.26 5.04 -4.82
N VAL A 69 9.13 5.54 -5.68
CA VAL A 69 8.84 6.56 -6.68
C VAL A 69 9.04 5.99 -8.08
N ALA A 70 8.28 6.45 -9.07
CA ALA A 70 8.43 5.99 -10.45
C ALA A 70 9.60 6.71 -11.14
N GLU A 71 9.82 7.97 -10.81
CA GLU A 71 10.87 8.81 -11.39
C GLU A 71 11.64 9.60 -10.33
N LEU A 72 12.89 9.95 -10.64
CA LEU A 72 13.76 10.67 -9.71
C LEU A 72 13.19 12.03 -9.26
N GLY A 73 12.39 12.68 -10.11
CA GLY A 73 11.76 13.97 -9.80
C GLY A 73 10.73 13.92 -8.66
N GLU A 74 10.24 12.74 -8.29
CA GLU A 74 9.26 12.56 -7.21
C GLU A 74 9.91 12.32 -5.84
N ALA A 75 11.24 12.16 -5.77
CA ALA A 75 11.98 11.90 -4.54
C ALA A 75 12.30 13.16 -3.72
N GLY A 76 11.84 14.34 -4.17
CA GLY A 76 12.14 15.65 -3.60
C GLY A 76 11.03 16.24 -2.74
#